data_AF-A0A6A2YYF6-F1
#
_entry.id   AF-A0A6A2YYF6-F1
#
_cell.length_a   1.000
_cell.length_b   1.000
_cell.length_c   1.000
_cell.angle_alpha   90.00
_cell.angle_beta   90.00
_cell.angle_gamma   90.00
#
_symmetry.space_group_name_H-M   'P 1'
#
loop_
_entity.id
_entity.type
_entity.pdbx_description
1 polymer ?
#
loop_
_entity_poly.entity_id
_entity_poly.type
_entity_poly.pdbx_seq_one_letter_code
_entity_poly.pdbx_strand_id
1 'polypeptide(L)'
;MHYDRNVSGTLSYGQIGELSGISAQELFLWFPVKGIRVDVPNSGLIYFDVGVVFKQFRLSLFESPRDCLEVQDSEYGDSISEAISKNRYEHGEETFGRNEM
;
A
#
# COMPACT_ATOMS: atom_id res chain seq x y z
N MET A 1 3.72 5.69 -0.80
CA MET A 1 2.96 6.94 -0.60
C MET A 1 2.32 6.84 0.77
N HIS A 2 2.37 7.92 1.53
CA HIS A 2 1.70 8.03 2.82
C HIS A 2 0.67 9.16 2.72
N TYR A 3 -0.53 8.88 3.21
CA TYR A 3 -1.66 9.81 3.23
C TYR A 3 -2.07 10.00 4.68
N ASP A 4 -2.12 11.26 5.11
CA ASP A 4 -2.64 11.61 6.42
C ASP A 4 -4.17 11.55 6.40
N ARG A 5 -4.78 11.50 7.60
CA ARG A 5 -6.25 11.52 7.73
C ARG A 5 -6.89 12.77 7.14
N ASN A 6 -6.17 13.89 7.17
CA ASN A 6 -6.65 15.16 6.65
C ASN A 6 -5.72 15.61 5.53
N VAL A 7 -6.27 15.69 4.32
CA VAL A 7 -5.56 16.13 3.12
C VAL A 7 -6.21 17.41 2.64
N SER A 8 -5.41 18.44 2.38
CA SER A 8 -5.89 19.74 1.92
C SER A 8 -5.06 20.24 0.74
N GLY A 9 -5.66 21.05 -0.12
CA GLY A 9 -5.01 21.65 -1.28
C GLY A 9 -5.99 22.47 -2.11
N THR A 10 -5.46 23.18 -3.11
CA THR A 10 -6.25 24.00 -4.05
C THR A 10 -6.27 23.32 -5.42
N LEU A 11 -7.47 22.98 -5.89
CA LEU A 11 -7.66 22.33 -7.19
C LEU A 11 -7.76 23.39 -8.30
N SER A 12 -7.04 23.17 -9.38
CA SER A 12 -7.08 23.96 -10.61
C SER A 12 -6.98 23.03 -11.82
N TYR A 13 -7.23 23.56 -13.02
CA TYR A 13 -7.16 22.74 -14.22
C TYR A 13 -5.74 22.19 -14.43
N GLY A 14 -5.61 20.87 -14.44
CA GLY A 14 -4.33 20.17 -14.63
C GLY A 14 -3.39 20.21 -13.41
N GLN A 15 -3.79 20.79 -12.28
CA GLN A 15 -2.90 20.93 -11.12
C GLN A 15 -3.66 21.00 -9.78
N ILE A 16 -3.05 20.43 -8.74
CA ILE A 16 -3.35 20.65 -7.33
C ILE A 16 -2.16 21.41 -6.72
N GLY A 17 -2.41 22.60 -6.20
CA GLY A 17 -1.41 23.42 -5.48
C GLY A 17 -1.66 23.45 -3.98
N GLU A 18 -0.72 24.03 -3.22
CA GLU A 18 -0.82 24.18 -1.75
C GLU A 18 -1.19 22.89 -1.01
N LEU A 19 -0.63 21.76 -1.47
CA LEU A 19 -0.99 20.43 -0.99
C LEU A 19 -0.35 20.13 0.38
N SER A 20 -1.13 19.54 1.27
CA SER A 20 -0.71 19.08 2.60
C SER A 20 -1.36 17.75 2.95
N GLY A 21 -0.69 16.97 3.81
CA GLY A 21 -1.16 15.64 4.24
C GLY A 21 -0.78 14.50 3.31
N ILE A 22 0.11 14.72 2.34
CA ILE A 22 0.64 13.68 1.44
C ILE A 22 2.16 13.71 1.50
N SER A 23 2.76 12.53 1.70
CA SER A 23 4.21 12.36 1.68
C SER A 23 4.64 11.24 0.74
N ALA A 24 5.72 11.49 0.00
CA ALA A 24 6.35 10.53 -0.90
C ALA A 24 7.68 10.05 -0.32
N GLN A 25 7.97 8.76 -0.45
CA GLN A 25 9.23 8.20 0.00
C GLN A 25 10.31 8.38 -1.06
N GLU A 26 11.49 8.83 -0.64
CA GLU A 26 12.70 8.99 -1.47
C GLU A 26 13.92 8.57 -0.64
N LEU A 27 14.72 7.62 -1.15
CA LEU A 27 15.92 7.09 -0.45
C LEU A 27 15.69 6.85 1.06
N PHE A 28 14.55 6.25 1.42
CA PHE A 28 14.11 5.95 2.80
C PHE A 28 13.49 7.10 3.61
N LEU A 29 13.54 8.35 3.13
CA LEU A 29 12.94 9.52 3.79
C LEU A 29 11.56 9.86 3.22
N TRP A 30 10.67 10.38 4.06
CA TRP A 30 9.36 10.88 3.64
C TRP A 30 9.42 12.38 3.40
N PHE A 31 9.16 12.80 2.17
CA PHE A 31 9.12 14.20 1.79
C PHE A 31 7.68 14.65 1.53
N PRO A 32 7.28 15.83 2.04
CA PRO A 32 5.94 16.36 1.81
C PRO A 32 5.75 16.71 0.33
N VAL A 33 4.59 16.37 -0.22
CA VAL A 33 4.20 16.75 -1.57
C VAL A 33 3.48 18.10 -1.51
N LYS A 34 4.02 19.11 -2.19
CA LYS A 34 3.50 20.48 -2.21
C LYS A 34 2.54 20.75 -3.37
N GLY A 35 2.64 19.97 -4.44
CA GLY A 35 1.76 20.10 -5.58
C GLY A 35 1.78 18.87 -6.47
N ILE A 36 0.72 18.69 -7.24
CA ILE A 36 0.58 17.64 -8.24
C ILE A 36 0.16 18.29 -9.54
N ARG A 37 0.85 18.02 -10.65
CA ARG A 37 0.53 18.60 -11.95
C ARG A 37 0.58 17.57 -13.06
N VAL A 38 -0.19 17.82 -14.11
CA VAL A 38 -0.28 16.99 -15.31
C VAL A 38 -0.01 17.88 -16.51
N ASP A 39 0.67 17.35 -17.54
CA ASP A 39 0.89 18.08 -18.78
C ASP A 39 -0.44 18.24 -19.55
N VAL A 40 -0.57 19.32 -20.33
CA VAL A 40 -1.71 19.57 -21.22
C VAL A 40 -1.19 19.91 -22.63
N PRO A 41 -1.49 19.11 -23.67
CA PRO A 41 -2.24 17.85 -23.66
C PRO A 41 -1.49 16.75 -22.87
N ASN A 42 -2.26 15.82 -22.28
CA ASN A 42 -1.72 14.85 -21.32
C ASN A 42 -0.67 13.92 -21.96
N SER A 43 0.54 13.92 -21.39
CA SER A 43 1.68 13.10 -21.81
C SER A 43 1.63 11.66 -21.27
N GLY A 44 0.64 11.34 -20.44
CA GLY A 44 0.57 10.09 -19.67
C GLY A 44 1.39 10.12 -18.38
N LEU A 45 1.90 11.29 -17.99
CA LEU A 45 2.69 11.49 -16.77
C LEU A 45 2.02 12.45 -15.79
N ILE A 46 2.22 12.18 -14.50
CA ILE A 46 1.84 13.03 -13.38
C ILE A 46 3.11 13.38 -12.61
N TYR A 47 3.28 14.66 -12.29
CA TYR A 47 4.44 15.19 -11.58
C TYR A 47 4.04 15.60 -10.17
N PHE A 48 4.77 15.09 -9.18
CA PHE A 48 4.62 15.42 -7.77
C PHE A 48 5.76 16.33 -7.36
N ASP A 49 5.43 17.54 -6.93
CA ASP A 49 6.39 18.50 -6.39
C ASP A 49 6.72 18.14 -4.95
N VAL A 50 7.95 17.71 -4.68
CA VAL A 50 8.46 17.45 -3.33
C VAL A 50 9.46 18.53 -2.88
N GLY A 51 9.35 19.73 -3.46
CA GLY A 51 10.13 20.93 -3.13
C GLY A 51 11.45 21.03 -3.88
N VAL A 52 12.31 20.01 -3.79
CA VAL A 52 13.65 20.05 -4.42
C VAL A 52 13.62 19.47 -5.84
N VAL A 53 12.71 18.53 -6.10
CA VAL A 53 12.62 17.81 -7.37
C VAL A 53 11.16 17.43 -7.67
N PHE A 54 10.87 17.20 -8.94
CA PHE A 54 9.60 16.61 -9.38
C PHE A 54 9.73 15.10 -9.49
N LYS A 55 8.88 14.37 -8.78
CA LYS A 55 8.75 12.92 -8.92
C LYS A 55 7.75 12.61 -10.04
N GLN A 56 8.14 11.77 -10.98
CA GLN A 56 7.33 11.43 -12.15
C GLN A 56 6.63 10.10 -11.94
N PHE A 57 5.35 10.05 -12.24
CA PHE A 57 4.53 8.84 -12.20
C PHE A 57 3.76 8.68 -13.50
N ARG A 58 3.53 7.44 -13.92
CA ARG A 58 2.65 7.16 -15.05
C ARG A 58 1.20 7.31 -14.62
N LEU A 59 0.38 7.92 -15.48
CA LEU A 59 -1.06 8.06 -15.29
C LEU A 59 -1.74 6.71 -15.07
N SER A 60 -1.30 5.69 -15.81
CA SER A 60 -1.83 4.32 -15.73
C SER A 60 -1.70 3.69 -14.34
N LEU A 61 -0.78 4.17 -13.49
CA LEU A 61 -0.62 3.69 -12.12
C LEU A 61 -1.83 4.08 -11.23
N PHE A 62 -2.59 5.09 -11.64
CA PHE A 62 -3.74 5.61 -10.90
C PHE A 62 -5.08 5.23 -11.53
N GLU A 63 -5.09 4.59 -12.71
CA GLU A 63 -6.31 4.13 -13.38
C GLU A 63 -6.99 2.97 -12.63
N SER A 64 -6.19 2.11 -11.99
CA SER A 64 -6.67 1.03 -11.12
C SER A 64 -6.27 1.34 -9.68
N PRO A 65 -7.17 1.90 -8.85
CA PRO A 65 -6.89 2.12 -7.45
C PRO A 65 -6.64 0.79 -6.75
N ARG A 66 -5.68 0.77 -5.81
CA ARG A 66 -5.41 -0.40 -5.00
C ARG A 66 -6.56 -0.65 -4.03
N ASP A 67 -6.85 -1.93 -3.78
CA ASP A 67 -7.82 -2.31 -2.76
C ASP A 67 -7.38 -1.79 -1.38
N CYS A 68 -8.35 -1.25 -0.62
CA CYS A 68 -8.12 -0.87 0.76
C CYS A 68 -7.90 -2.14 1.59
N LEU A 69 -6.64 -2.41 1.91
CA LEU A 69 -6.30 -3.37 2.95
C LEU A 69 -6.58 -2.69 4.28
N GLU A 70 -7.66 -3.08 4.97
CA GLU A 70 -7.77 -2.79 6.39
C GLU A 70 -6.50 -3.35 7.04
N VAL A 71 -5.73 -2.49 7.71
CA VAL A 71 -4.70 -2.94 8.62
C VAL A 71 -5.46 -3.61 9.76
N GLN A 72 -5.73 -4.91 9.63
CA GLN A 72 -6.00 -5.71 10.80
C GLN A 72 -4.70 -5.67 11.60
N ASP A 73 -4.72 -5.03 12.77
CA ASP A 73 -3.67 -5.11 13.79
C ASP A 73 -3.59 -6.55 14.35
N SER A 74 -3.48 -7.55 13.48
CA SER A 74 -3.45 -8.96 13.82
C SER A 74 -2.69 -9.77 12.78
N GLU A 75 -1.38 -9.54 12.64
CA GLU A 75 -0.52 -10.46 11.86
C GLU A 75 0.75 -10.86 12.62
N TYR A 76 0.54 -11.41 13.83
CA TYR A 76 1.37 -12.48 14.39
C TYR A 76 0.54 -13.73 14.76
N GLY A 77 -0.78 -13.71 14.51
CA GLY A 77 -1.71 -14.76 14.96
C GLY A 77 -2.15 -15.75 13.88
N ASP A 78 -2.26 -15.32 12.61
CA ASP A 78 -2.86 -16.15 11.55
C ASP A 78 -1.89 -17.14 10.91
N SER A 79 -0.59 -16.85 10.92
CA SER A 79 0.42 -17.84 10.50
C SER A 79 0.50 -19.03 11.46
N ILE A 80 0.16 -18.84 12.74
CA ILE A 80 0.18 -19.90 13.75
C ILE A 80 -1.09 -20.76 13.66
N SER A 81 -2.27 -20.17 13.44
CA SER A 81 -3.53 -20.93 13.33
C SER A 81 -3.53 -21.86 12.11
N GLU A 82 -2.97 -21.41 10.98
CA GLU A 82 -2.80 -22.22 9.78
C GLU A 82 -1.71 -23.31 9.96
N ALA A 83 -0.58 -22.97 10.60
CA ALA A 83 0.49 -23.94 10.87
C ALA A 83 0.10 -25.02 11.91
N ILE A 84 -0.70 -24.66 12.92
CA ILE A 84 -1.26 -25.61 13.90
C ILE A 84 -2.31 -26.50 13.26
N SER A 85 -3.16 -25.95 12.38
CA SER A 85 -4.16 -26.74 11.67
C SER A 85 -3.49 -27.77 10.76
N LYS A 86 -2.46 -27.36 9.99
CA LYS A 86 -1.69 -28.28 9.14
C LYS A 86 -0.95 -29.37 9.93
N ASN A 87 -0.31 -29.03 11.06
CA ASN A 87 0.34 -30.04 11.93
C ASN A 87 -0.66 -31.06 12.52
N ARG A 88 -1.89 -30.64 12.83
CA ARG A 88 -2.90 -31.54 13.40
C ARG A 88 -3.40 -32.58 12.40
N TYR A 89 -3.32 -32.29 11.10
CA TYR A 89 -3.66 -33.27 10.05
C TYR A 89 -2.49 -34.21 9.72
N GLU A 90 -1.23 -33.83 9.97
CA GLU A 90 -0.08 -34.68 9.67
C GLU A 90 0.35 -35.61 10.82
N HIS A 91 -0.11 -35.39 12.06
CA HIS A 91 0.16 -36.29 13.19
C HIS A 91 -1.00 -37.25 13.54
N GLY A 92 -2.01 -37.36 12.67
CA GLY A 92 -3.23 -38.16 12.88
C GLY A 92 -3.22 -39.57 12.29
N GLU A 93 -2.17 -40.00 11.60
CA GLU A 93 -2.14 -41.29 10.87
C GLU A 93 -0.88 -42.15 11.13
N GLU A 94 -0.44 -42.31 12.38
CA GLU A 94 0.29 -43.51 12.82
C GLU A 94 -0.09 -43.72 14.30
N THR A 95 -1.06 -44.56 14.68
CA THR A 95 -0.98 -46.02 14.67
C THR A 95 -2.38 -46.66 14.64
N PHE A 96 -2.74 -47.31 13.53
CA PHE A 96 -3.80 -48.32 13.50
C PHE A 96 -3.21 -49.69 13.87
N GLY A 97 -3.64 -50.23 15.02
CA GLY A 97 -3.87 -51.67 15.21
C GLY A 97 -2.67 -52.60 15.41
N ARG A 98 -2.39 -52.93 16.68
CA ARG A 98 -1.96 -54.26 17.18
C ARG A 98 -1.99 -54.18 18.72
N ASN A 99 -2.62 -55.04 19.53
CA ASN A 99 -3.04 -56.44 19.41
C ASN A 99 -4.03 -56.76 20.54
N GLU A 100 -4.92 -57.72 20.27
CA GLU A 100 -5.85 -58.37 21.19
C GLU A 100 -5.14 -59.08 22.35
N MET A 101 -5.72 -59.00 23.57
CA MET A 101 -5.98 -60.13 24.47
C MET A 101 -7.05 -59.77 25.50
#